data_AF-A0A419S4M4-F1
#
_entry.id   AF-A0A419S4M4-F1
#
_cell.length_a   1.000
_cell.length_b   1.000
_cell.length_c   1.000
_cell.angle_alpha   90.00
_cell.angle_beta   90.00
_cell.angle_gamma   90.00
#
_symmetry.space_group_name_H-M   'P 1'
#
loop_
_entity.id
_entity.type
_entity.pdbx_description
1 polymer ?
#
loop_
_entity_poly.entity_id
_entity_poly.type
_entity_poly.pdbx_seq_one_letter_code
_entity_poly.pdbx_strand_id
1 'polypeptide(L)'
;MRNSLFAVLTICIGALAACDYSPNRSNIIVASRSYIDTARRYIVVQRDTTKQVDTAHKDSSAIAKTDTVVTPAKPAITQTDTIKKAPAPINASAAALINYAKTLIGKPYVYGANTPEKGFDNSGFVHYVFEHAGIKVPKYAPAYISAGDNVSLADAQAGDIILFAKSDTLKKAVYQVGIVVTPKGEPLQFIHASGGKLNGVGIATLSNYYKGRLMGFRRVGLK
;
A
#
# COMPACT_ATOMS: atom_id res chain seq x y z
N MET A 1 -3.66 52.73 -59.06
CA MET A 1 -4.00 51.42 -58.45
C MET A 1 -2.89 50.44 -58.79
N ARG A 2 -2.23 49.85 -57.79
CA ARG A 2 -1.20 48.80 -57.95
C ARG A 2 -1.03 48.13 -56.59
N ASN A 3 -1.42 46.86 -56.46
CA ASN A 3 -1.40 46.16 -55.18
C ASN A 3 -0.01 45.57 -54.87
N SER A 4 0.29 45.41 -53.59
CA SER A 4 1.59 44.99 -53.08
C SER A 4 1.94 43.55 -53.41
N LEU A 5 3.25 43.28 -53.53
CA LEU A 5 3.83 41.93 -53.51
C LEU A 5 3.45 41.23 -52.19
N PHE A 6 3.04 39.96 -52.28
CA PHE A 6 3.16 39.02 -51.17
C PHE A 6 4.49 38.27 -51.30
N ALA A 7 5.25 38.22 -50.22
CA ALA A 7 6.54 37.53 -50.18
C ALA A 7 6.37 36.02 -50.02
N VAL A 8 7.16 35.24 -50.77
CA VAL A 8 7.28 33.79 -50.55
C VAL A 8 8.15 33.57 -49.31
N LEU A 9 7.55 33.18 -48.19
CA LEU A 9 8.25 32.86 -46.96
C LEU A 9 8.33 31.35 -46.74
N THR A 10 9.38 30.74 -47.31
CA THR A 10 9.72 29.33 -47.04
C THR A 10 10.31 29.20 -45.64
N ILE A 11 9.58 28.55 -44.72
CA ILE A 11 10.14 28.10 -43.44
C ILE A 11 9.98 26.58 -43.35
N CYS A 12 11.08 25.86 -43.60
CA CYS A 12 11.17 24.43 -43.34
C CYS A 12 11.34 24.18 -41.83
N ILE A 13 10.24 23.94 -41.11
CA ILE A 13 10.30 23.47 -39.71
C ILE A 13 10.67 21.99 -39.72
N GLY A 14 11.95 21.69 -39.49
CA GLY A 14 12.47 20.32 -39.42
C GLY A 14 12.33 19.69 -38.03
N ALA A 15 12.76 18.42 -37.94
CA ALA A 15 12.97 17.66 -36.70
C ALA A 15 11.73 17.37 -35.83
N LEU A 16 10.76 16.63 -36.40
CA LEU A 16 9.79 15.86 -35.59
C LEU A 16 10.52 14.67 -34.91
N ALA A 17 11.12 14.91 -33.74
CA ALA A 17 11.85 13.89 -32.99
C ALA A 17 10.89 12.93 -32.25
N ALA A 18 10.35 11.95 -32.99
CA ALA A 18 9.61 10.84 -32.41
C ALA A 18 10.57 9.92 -31.64
N CYS A 19 10.61 10.05 -30.31
CA CYS A 19 11.29 9.10 -29.44
C CYS A 19 10.48 7.80 -29.34
N ASP A 20 10.72 6.86 -30.27
CA ASP A 20 10.10 5.54 -30.30
C ASP A 20 10.46 4.68 -29.08
N TYR A 21 9.79 4.93 -27.96
CA TYR A 21 9.82 4.05 -26.80
C TYR A 21 8.95 2.81 -27.09
N SER A 22 9.55 1.83 -27.76
CA SER A 22 8.97 0.50 -28.00
C SER A 22 9.37 -0.48 -26.89
N PRO A 23 8.55 -0.70 -25.85
CA PRO A 23 8.85 -1.67 -24.80
C PRO A 23 8.74 -3.09 -25.35
N ASN A 24 9.90 -3.71 -25.63
CA ASN A 24 10.02 -5.10 -26.06
C ASN A 24 9.24 -6.04 -25.10
N ARG A 25 8.18 -6.67 -25.63
CA ARG A 25 7.17 -7.40 -24.83
C ARG A 25 7.74 -8.59 -24.04
N SER A 26 8.89 -9.11 -24.44
CA SER A 26 9.52 -10.32 -23.88
C SER A 26 9.85 -10.24 -22.38
N ASN A 27 10.29 -9.07 -21.90
CA ASN A 27 10.88 -8.97 -20.55
C ASN A 27 9.87 -8.87 -19.41
N ILE A 28 8.60 -8.57 -19.69
CA ILE A 28 7.56 -8.38 -18.65
C ILE A 28 7.10 -9.73 -18.08
N ILE A 29 6.99 -10.77 -18.92
CA ILE A 29 6.43 -12.07 -18.50
C ILE A 29 7.43 -12.87 -17.64
N VAL A 30 8.73 -12.83 -17.96
CA VAL A 30 9.77 -13.60 -17.23
C VAL A 30 9.88 -13.19 -15.76
N ALA A 31 9.75 -11.90 -15.46
CA ALA A 31 9.78 -11.38 -14.09
C ALA A 31 8.67 -11.96 -13.18
N SER A 32 7.51 -12.33 -13.76
CA SER A 32 6.36 -12.82 -12.98
C SER A 32 6.59 -14.19 -12.33
N ARG A 33 7.17 -15.14 -13.06
CA ARG A 33 7.27 -16.55 -12.61
C ARG A 33 8.27 -16.71 -11.44
N SER A 34 9.49 -16.19 -11.61
CA SER A 34 10.53 -16.20 -10.58
C SER A 34 10.07 -15.54 -9.27
N TYR A 35 9.33 -14.42 -9.38
CA TYR A 35 8.79 -13.72 -8.22
C TYR A 35 7.69 -14.52 -7.52
N ILE A 36 6.72 -15.08 -8.26
CA ILE A 36 5.61 -15.86 -7.70
C ILE A 36 6.13 -17.11 -6.95
N ASP A 37 7.14 -17.80 -7.48
CA ASP A 37 7.74 -18.96 -6.81
C ASP A 37 8.62 -18.59 -5.59
N THR A 38 8.99 -17.31 -5.46
CA THR A 38 9.60 -16.76 -4.23
C THR A 38 8.51 -16.43 -3.20
N ALA A 39 7.41 -15.79 -3.61
CA ALA A 39 6.27 -15.48 -2.75
C ALA A 39 5.61 -16.76 -2.18
N ARG A 40 5.47 -17.82 -3.00
CA ARG A 40 5.00 -19.15 -2.56
C ARG A 40 5.84 -19.73 -1.44
N ARG A 41 7.17 -19.67 -1.53
CA ARG A 41 8.08 -20.17 -0.49
C ARG A 41 7.89 -19.43 0.83
N TYR A 42 7.72 -18.11 0.80
CA TYR A 42 7.50 -17.30 2.02
C TYR A 42 6.20 -17.68 2.76
N ILE A 43 5.13 -18.03 2.02
CA ILE A 43 3.86 -18.47 2.60
C ILE A 43 3.96 -19.86 3.25
N VAL A 44 4.83 -20.75 2.74
CA VAL A 44 5.05 -22.08 3.34
C VAL A 44 5.76 -21.98 4.68
N VAL A 45 6.85 -21.20 4.76
CA VAL A 45 7.67 -21.05 5.99
C VAL A 45 6.84 -20.57 7.20
N GLN A 46 5.82 -19.73 6.97
CA GLN A 46 4.93 -19.22 8.02
C GLN A 46 3.96 -20.27 8.61
N ARG A 47 3.84 -21.46 8.00
CA ARG A 47 3.02 -22.55 8.57
C ARG A 47 3.77 -23.36 9.61
N ASP A 48 5.06 -23.59 9.41
CA ASP A 48 5.86 -24.42 10.33
C ASP A 48 6.15 -23.67 11.64
N THR A 49 6.28 -22.35 11.60
CA THR A 49 6.54 -21.49 12.77
C THR A 49 5.37 -21.36 13.75
N THR A 50 4.22 -22.02 13.54
CA THR A 50 3.11 -22.06 14.51
C THR A 50 3.06 -23.35 15.34
N LYS A 51 4.07 -24.23 15.22
CA LYS A 51 4.23 -25.46 16.02
C LYS A 51 5.50 -25.51 16.87
N GLN A 52 5.79 -24.43 17.63
CA GLN A 52 6.63 -24.52 18.84
C GLN A 52 6.47 -23.26 19.71
N VAL A 53 5.60 -23.35 20.73
CA VAL A 53 5.59 -22.45 21.89
C VAL A 53 5.45 -23.33 23.12
N ASP A 54 6.53 -24.02 23.47
CA ASP A 54 6.62 -24.82 24.69
C ASP A 54 8.07 -24.91 25.17
N THR A 55 8.24 -24.97 26.50
CA THR A 55 9.48 -25.14 27.28
C THR A 55 10.47 -23.96 27.44
N ALA A 56 11.00 -23.88 28.66
CA ALA A 56 12.26 -23.27 29.11
C ALA A 56 12.43 -21.73 29.14
N HIS A 57 12.14 -21.14 30.32
CA HIS A 57 12.93 -20.03 30.85
C HIS A 57 13.38 -20.34 32.30
N LYS A 58 14.68 -20.25 32.55
CA LYS A 58 15.47 -20.48 33.79
C LYS A 58 16.77 -19.68 33.59
N ASP A 59 17.50 -19.17 34.58
CA ASP A 59 17.38 -19.12 36.05
C ASP A 59 18.23 -17.90 36.51
N SER A 60 18.05 -17.23 37.65
CA SER A 60 17.10 -17.38 38.77
C SER A 60 16.89 -15.95 39.37
N SER A 61 16.64 -15.62 40.65
CA SER A 61 16.57 -16.35 41.93
C SER A 61 15.62 -15.66 42.93
N ALA A 62 15.23 -16.43 43.97
CA ALA A 62 15.05 -16.13 45.41
C ALA A 62 14.61 -14.71 45.92
N ILE A 63 13.97 -14.53 47.10
CA ILE A 63 13.62 -15.38 48.27
C ILE A 63 12.17 -14.98 48.66
N ALA A 64 11.20 -15.86 48.97
CA ALA A 64 10.99 -16.52 50.27
C ALA A 64 9.82 -17.53 50.22
N LYS A 65 9.60 -18.32 51.29
CA LYS A 65 8.51 -19.29 51.42
C LYS A 65 7.49 -18.89 52.50
N THR A 66 6.20 -19.07 52.22
CA THR A 66 5.18 -19.41 53.22
C THR A 66 3.96 -20.05 52.55
N ASP A 67 3.43 -21.11 53.15
CA ASP A 67 2.22 -21.78 52.68
C ASP A 67 0.95 -21.03 53.11
N THR A 68 -0.07 -21.01 52.24
CA THR A 68 -1.50 -21.22 52.58
C THR A 68 -2.34 -21.14 51.29
N VAL A 69 -3.18 -22.14 51.03
CA VAL A 69 -4.13 -22.13 49.91
C VAL A 69 -5.45 -21.48 50.36
N VAL A 70 -5.70 -20.23 49.94
CA VAL A 70 -7.03 -19.60 49.98
C VAL A 70 -7.28 -18.92 48.64
N THR A 71 -8.41 -19.23 48.00
CA THR A 71 -8.83 -18.65 46.72
C THR A 71 -9.52 -17.30 46.91
N PRO A 72 -9.01 -16.18 46.37
CA PRO A 72 -9.76 -14.93 46.26
C PRO A 72 -10.68 -14.97 45.04
N ALA A 73 -11.93 -14.52 45.19
CA ALA A 73 -12.88 -14.46 44.08
C ALA A 73 -12.51 -13.37 43.04
N LYS A 74 -12.87 -13.61 41.78
CA LYS A 74 -12.70 -12.69 40.64
C LYS A 74 -13.29 -11.30 40.94
N PRO A 75 -12.49 -10.21 40.91
CA PRO A 75 -13.02 -8.86 40.89
C PRO A 75 -13.80 -8.60 39.59
N ALA A 76 -15.07 -8.22 39.71
CA ALA A 76 -15.87 -7.80 38.57
C ALA A 76 -15.58 -6.31 38.27
N ILE A 77 -14.71 -6.05 37.29
CA ILE A 77 -14.39 -4.67 36.88
C ILE A 77 -15.42 -4.20 35.84
N THR A 78 -16.44 -3.47 36.28
CA THR A 78 -17.36 -2.78 35.39
C THR A 78 -16.65 -1.57 34.79
N GLN A 79 -16.11 -1.71 33.57
CA GLN A 79 -15.58 -0.60 32.79
C GLN A 79 -16.57 -0.23 31.70
N THR A 80 -17.20 0.94 31.83
CA THR A 80 -18.12 1.50 30.83
C THR A 80 -17.32 2.18 29.71
N ASP A 81 -16.63 1.38 28.90
CA ASP A 81 -15.92 1.87 27.72
C ASP A 81 -16.93 2.41 26.69
N THR A 82 -16.88 3.72 26.47
CA THR A 82 -17.61 4.39 25.39
C THR A 82 -16.94 4.07 24.05
N ILE A 83 -17.23 2.87 23.52
CA ILE A 83 -16.76 2.43 22.20
C ILE A 83 -17.20 3.45 21.16
N LYS A 84 -16.26 4.30 20.74
CA LYS A 84 -16.37 5.25 19.64
C LYS A 84 -16.56 4.44 18.35
N LYS A 85 -17.83 4.11 18.08
CA LYS A 85 -18.31 3.28 16.98
C LYS A 85 -17.54 3.58 15.70
N ALA A 86 -16.85 2.57 15.17
CA ALA A 86 -16.19 2.69 13.87
C ALA A 86 -17.21 3.15 12.82
N PRO A 87 -16.86 4.10 11.93
CA PRO A 87 -17.81 4.64 10.96
C PRO A 87 -18.38 3.51 10.10
N ALA A 88 -19.68 3.59 9.80
CA ALA A 88 -20.41 2.55 9.07
C ALA A 88 -19.80 2.33 7.67
N PRO A 89 -19.75 1.08 7.18
CA PRO A 89 -19.03 0.77 5.94
C PRO A 89 -19.62 1.50 4.75
N ILE A 90 -18.74 2.06 3.92
CA ILE A 90 -19.12 2.80 2.71
C ILE A 90 -19.49 1.84 1.58
N ASN A 91 -20.34 2.31 0.65
CA ASN A 91 -20.53 1.64 -0.64
C ASN A 91 -19.18 1.50 -1.36
N ALA A 92 -18.89 0.30 -1.84
CA ALA A 92 -17.57 -0.10 -2.36
C ALA A 92 -17.25 0.45 -3.78
N SER A 93 -17.44 1.75 -3.99
CA SER A 93 -16.97 2.45 -5.19
C SER A 93 -15.62 3.12 -4.94
N ALA A 94 -14.80 3.22 -5.99
CA ALA A 94 -13.47 3.82 -5.89
C ALA A 94 -13.52 5.27 -5.37
N ALA A 95 -14.52 6.06 -5.80
CA ALA A 95 -14.69 7.44 -5.37
C ALA A 95 -15.00 7.56 -3.86
N ALA A 96 -15.85 6.70 -3.32
CA ALA A 96 -16.15 6.69 -1.89
C ALA A 96 -14.91 6.30 -1.06
N LEU A 97 -14.18 5.27 -1.50
CA LEU A 97 -12.96 4.79 -0.85
C LEU A 97 -11.86 5.87 -0.84
N ILE A 98 -11.64 6.55 -1.97
CA ILE A 98 -10.66 7.65 -2.08
C ILE A 98 -11.07 8.84 -1.21
N ASN A 99 -12.37 9.19 -1.18
CA ASN A 99 -12.85 10.30 -0.37
C ASN A 99 -12.71 9.99 1.14
N TYR A 100 -12.97 8.76 1.57
CA TYR A 100 -12.66 8.33 2.93
C TYR A 100 -11.15 8.39 3.22
N ALA A 101 -10.31 7.87 2.34
CA ALA A 101 -8.85 7.92 2.47
C ALA A 101 -8.33 9.36 2.64
N LYS A 102 -8.91 10.34 1.93
CA LYS A 102 -8.58 11.76 2.06
C LYS A 102 -8.90 12.35 3.44
N THR A 103 -9.91 11.83 4.16
CA THR A 103 -10.19 12.28 5.56
C THR A 103 -9.08 11.94 6.55
N LEU A 104 -8.17 11.03 6.18
CA LEU A 104 -7.06 10.58 7.02
C LEU A 104 -5.75 11.33 6.72
N ILE A 105 -5.73 12.27 5.77
CA ILE A 105 -4.55 13.09 5.44
C ILE A 105 -4.05 13.84 6.70
N GLY A 106 -2.73 13.91 6.87
CA GLY A 106 -2.09 14.53 8.04
C GLY A 106 -2.07 13.64 9.30
N LYS A 107 -2.69 12.45 9.28
CA LYS A 107 -2.47 11.46 10.36
C LYS A 107 -1.01 11.00 10.36
N PRO A 108 -0.36 10.86 11.54
CA PRO A 108 1.08 10.63 11.62
C PRO A 108 1.47 9.23 11.15
N TYR A 109 2.70 9.11 10.65
CA TYR A 109 3.28 7.81 10.32
C TYR A 109 3.83 7.15 11.59
N VAL A 110 3.31 5.96 11.91
CA VAL A 110 3.77 5.18 13.07
C VAL A 110 3.89 3.72 12.64
N TYR A 111 5.10 3.16 12.76
CA TYR A 111 5.38 1.79 12.31
C TYR A 111 4.56 0.76 13.10
N GLY A 112 3.90 -0.17 12.40
CA GLY A 112 2.99 -1.16 13.00
C GLY A 112 1.62 -0.62 13.38
N ALA A 113 1.33 0.67 13.18
CA ALA A 113 0.04 1.26 13.51
C ALA A 113 -0.96 1.17 12.35
N ASN A 114 -2.25 1.07 12.68
CA ASN A 114 -3.34 0.89 11.72
C ASN A 114 -4.66 1.57 12.15
N THR A 115 -4.62 2.62 12.98
CA THR A 115 -5.84 3.32 13.45
C THR A 115 -5.70 4.85 13.44
N PRO A 116 -6.77 5.62 13.15
CA PRO A 116 -6.72 7.09 13.13
C PRO A 116 -6.25 7.76 14.43
N GLU A 117 -6.37 7.06 15.56
CA GLU A 117 -5.95 7.50 16.89
C GLU A 117 -4.44 7.31 17.13
N LYS A 118 -3.84 6.24 16.57
CA LYS A 118 -2.41 5.93 16.72
C LYS A 118 -1.55 6.42 15.55
N GLY A 119 -2.16 6.73 14.41
CA GLY A 119 -1.46 6.89 13.14
C GLY A 119 -1.38 5.57 12.37
N PHE A 120 -0.60 5.58 11.27
CA PHE A 120 -0.57 4.47 10.32
C PHE A 120 0.85 4.14 9.84
N ASP A 121 1.14 2.86 9.61
CA ASP A 121 2.16 2.46 8.62
C ASP A 121 1.57 2.33 7.21
N ASN A 122 2.41 2.03 6.23
CA ASN A 122 2.00 2.01 4.82
C ASN A 122 0.92 0.95 4.52
N SER A 123 1.08 -0.27 5.01
CA SER A 123 0.09 -1.35 4.87
C SER A 123 -1.08 -1.21 5.84
N GLY A 124 -0.86 -0.66 7.04
CA GLY A 124 -1.90 -0.37 8.02
C GLY A 124 -2.91 0.67 7.51
N PHE A 125 -2.43 1.72 6.84
CA PHE A 125 -3.28 2.73 6.17
C PHE A 125 -4.16 2.11 5.08
N VAL A 126 -3.56 1.39 4.12
CA VAL A 126 -4.31 0.78 3.02
C VAL A 126 -5.30 -0.27 3.55
N HIS A 127 -4.87 -1.10 4.51
CA HIS A 127 -5.75 -2.08 5.14
C HIS A 127 -6.97 -1.43 5.81
N TYR A 128 -6.75 -0.40 6.63
CA TYR A 128 -7.84 0.30 7.33
C TYR A 128 -8.85 0.95 6.37
N VAL A 129 -8.38 1.57 5.29
CA VAL A 129 -9.24 2.20 4.27
C VAL A 129 -10.09 1.16 3.52
N PHE A 130 -9.50 0.03 3.11
CA PHE A 130 -10.24 -1.03 2.42
C PHE A 130 -11.16 -1.82 3.37
N GLU A 131 -10.75 -2.06 4.63
CA GLU A 131 -11.59 -2.69 5.66
C GLU A 131 -12.84 -1.84 5.94
N HIS A 132 -12.72 -0.50 5.98
CA HIS A 132 -13.87 0.41 6.07
C HIS A 132 -14.78 0.39 4.81
N ALA A 133 -14.27 0.02 3.64
CA ALA A 133 -15.07 -0.27 2.46
C ALA A 133 -15.64 -1.71 2.42
N GLY A 134 -15.46 -2.50 3.48
CA GLY A 134 -15.86 -3.91 3.56
C GLY A 134 -14.97 -4.87 2.76
N ILE A 135 -13.87 -4.39 2.16
CA ILE A 135 -13.00 -5.17 1.29
C ILE A 135 -11.80 -5.69 2.09
N LYS A 136 -11.66 -7.01 2.18
CA LYS A 136 -10.55 -7.66 2.89
C LYS A 136 -9.28 -7.63 2.04
N VAL A 137 -8.28 -6.89 2.49
CA VAL A 137 -6.91 -6.84 1.91
C VAL A 137 -5.87 -7.26 2.96
N PRO A 138 -4.63 -7.63 2.60
CA PRO A 138 -3.63 -8.06 3.57
C PRO A 138 -3.23 -6.98 4.59
N LYS A 139 -2.81 -7.38 5.80
CA LYS A 139 -2.28 -6.46 6.82
C LYS A 139 -0.79 -6.12 6.63
N TYR A 140 -0.08 -6.80 5.73
CA TYR A 140 1.38 -6.75 5.58
C TYR A 140 1.80 -6.52 4.12
N ALA A 141 2.65 -5.53 3.86
CA ALA A 141 2.96 -5.05 2.51
C ALA A 141 3.39 -6.15 1.49
N PRO A 142 4.34 -7.07 1.77
CA PRO A 142 4.71 -8.16 0.85
C PRO A 142 3.54 -9.02 0.35
N ALA A 143 2.50 -9.24 1.17
CA ALA A 143 1.36 -10.08 0.80
C ALA A 143 0.44 -9.46 -0.26
N TYR A 144 0.51 -8.13 -0.48
CA TYR A 144 -0.28 -7.45 -1.50
C TYR A 144 0.07 -7.89 -2.94
N ILE A 145 1.23 -8.51 -3.18
CA ILE A 145 1.57 -9.06 -4.50
C ILE A 145 0.61 -10.19 -4.96
N SER A 146 -0.17 -10.76 -4.05
CA SER A 146 -1.17 -11.79 -4.32
C SER A 146 -2.61 -11.34 -4.02
N ALA A 147 -2.82 -10.03 -3.78
CA ALA A 147 -4.15 -9.48 -3.53
C ALA A 147 -4.85 -9.09 -4.84
N GLY A 148 -5.86 -9.86 -5.25
CA GLY A 148 -6.67 -9.57 -6.43
C GLY A 148 -5.90 -9.52 -7.76
N ASP A 149 -6.51 -8.86 -8.73
CA ASP A 149 -6.07 -8.88 -10.12
C ASP A 149 -4.85 -7.98 -10.35
N ASN A 150 -3.92 -8.45 -11.18
CA ASN A 150 -2.72 -7.69 -11.55
C ASN A 150 -3.03 -6.69 -12.67
N VAL A 151 -2.87 -5.40 -12.39
CA VAL A 151 -3.19 -4.31 -13.33
C VAL A 151 -1.93 -3.72 -13.96
N SER A 152 -2.01 -3.34 -15.24
CA SER A 152 -0.91 -2.68 -15.98
C SER A 152 -0.81 -1.20 -15.63
N LEU A 153 0.35 -0.56 -15.85
CA LEU A 153 0.47 0.90 -15.66
C LEU A 153 -0.46 1.69 -16.59
N ALA A 154 -0.78 1.16 -17.79
CA ALA A 154 -1.70 1.80 -18.72
C ALA A 154 -3.17 1.62 -18.30
N ASP A 155 -3.48 0.59 -17.50
CA ASP A 155 -4.83 0.26 -17.04
C ASP A 155 -5.11 0.65 -15.58
N ALA A 156 -4.11 1.20 -14.90
CA ALA A 156 -4.20 1.71 -13.55
C ALA A 156 -5.23 2.86 -13.47
N GLN A 157 -6.10 2.80 -12.47
CA GLN A 157 -7.20 3.74 -12.28
C GLN A 157 -7.42 4.03 -10.80
N ALA A 158 -8.20 5.08 -10.52
CA ALA A 158 -8.70 5.44 -9.20
C ALA A 158 -9.22 4.19 -8.43
N GLY A 159 -8.68 3.96 -7.23
CA GLY A 159 -9.03 2.84 -6.36
C GLY A 159 -8.09 1.63 -6.45
N ASP A 160 -7.21 1.54 -7.45
CA ASP A 160 -6.19 0.48 -7.48
C ASP A 160 -5.15 0.67 -6.38
N ILE A 161 -4.62 -0.44 -5.86
CA ILE A 161 -3.51 -0.44 -4.90
C ILE A 161 -2.19 -0.44 -5.69
N ILE A 162 -1.34 0.55 -5.47
CA ILE A 162 -0.01 0.68 -6.09
C ILE A 162 1.07 0.06 -5.19
N LEU A 163 2.00 -0.71 -5.78
CA LEU A 163 3.01 -1.48 -5.07
C LEU A 163 4.43 -1.00 -5.37
N PHE A 164 5.26 -0.83 -4.33
CA PHE A 164 6.65 -0.36 -4.43
C PHE A 164 7.65 -1.24 -3.68
N ALA A 165 8.85 -1.39 -4.25
CA ALA A 165 10.03 -1.97 -3.62
C ALA A 165 10.77 -0.95 -2.75
N LYS A 166 11.69 -1.42 -1.90
CA LYS A 166 12.54 -0.55 -1.05
C LYS A 166 13.50 0.30 -1.88
N SER A 167 14.08 -0.29 -2.93
CA SER A 167 14.86 0.40 -3.96
C SER A 167 14.47 -0.07 -5.36
N ASP A 168 14.87 0.73 -6.33
CA ASP A 168 14.98 0.39 -7.75
C ASP A 168 15.79 -0.90 -7.98
N THR A 169 16.92 -1.04 -7.30
CA THR A 169 17.84 -2.19 -7.39
C THR A 169 17.36 -3.49 -6.71
N LEU A 170 16.44 -3.43 -5.73
CA LEU A 170 16.08 -4.57 -4.89
C LEU A 170 14.57 -4.84 -4.86
N LYS A 171 14.00 -5.17 -6.03
CA LYS A 171 12.57 -5.55 -6.20
C LYS A 171 12.25 -6.97 -5.72
N LYS A 172 12.78 -7.39 -4.57
CA LYS A 172 12.57 -8.73 -3.98
C LYS A 172 11.26 -8.89 -3.22
N ALA A 173 10.72 -7.81 -2.68
CA ALA A 173 9.48 -7.79 -1.89
C ALA A 173 8.80 -6.42 -1.98
N VAL A 174 7.47 -6.38 -1.86
CA VAL A 174 6.72 -5.13 -1.71
C VAL A 174 7.04 -4.54 -0.34
N TYR A 175 7.60 -3.33 -0.33
CA TYR A 175 8.04 -2.61 0.86
C TYR A 175 7.08 -1.47 1.24
N GLN A 176 6.43 -0.86 0.24
CA GLN A 176 5.44 0.19 0.44
C GLN A 176 4.25 0.00 -0.50
N VAL A 177 3.08 0.38 -0.01
CA VAL A 177 1.80 0.36 -0.74
C VAL A 177 1.11 1.72 -0.63
N GLY A 178 0.18 1.99 -1.54
CA GLY A 178 -0.69 3.16 -1.54
C GLY A 178 -1.93 2.92 -2.41
N ILE A 179 -2.80 3.91 -2.54
CA ILE A 179 -4.07 3.82 -3.28
C ILE A 179 -4.07 4.88 -4.37
N VAL A 180 -4.27 4.51 -5.63
CA VAL A 180 -4.35 5.43 -6.77
C VAL A 180 -5.57 6.34 -6.61
N VAL A 181 -5.37 7.66 -6.77
CA VAL A 181 -6.44 8.66 -6.59
C VAL A 181 -6.85 9.38 -7.88
N THR A 182 -6.09 9.22 -8.96
CA THR A 182 -6.34 9.81 -10.29
C THR A 182 -7.11 8.87 -11.22
N PRO A 183 -7.95 9.39 -12.12
CA PRO A 183 -8.52 8.63 -13.25
C PRO A 183 -7.47 7.95 -14.15
N LYS A 184 -7.93 6.97 -14.94
CA LYS A 184 -7.12 6.29 -15.95
C LYS A 184 -6.70 7.29 -17.04
N GLY A 185 -5.41 7.31 -17.38
CA GLY A 185 -4.83 8.19 -18.40
C GLY A 185 -4.31 9.54 -17.89
N GLU A 186 -4.59 9.91 -16.64
CA GLU A 186 -4.04 11.12 -16.02
C GLU A 186 -2.64 10.89 -15.40
N PRO A 187 -1.85 11.96 -15.13
CA PRO A 187 -0.57 11.86 -14.45
C PRO A 187 -0.70 11.25 -13.05
N LEU A 188 -0.37 9.96 -12.92
CA LEU A 188 -0.78 9.15 -11.77
C LEU A 188 -0.36 9.74 -10.42
N GLN A 189 -1.34 9.92 -9.53
CA GLN A 189 -1.14 10.21 -8.12
C GLN A 189 -1.74 9.12 -7.23
N PHE A 190 -1.20 8.96 -6.02
CA PHE A 190 -1.65 8.00 -5.04
C PHE A 190 -1.59 8.58 -3.63
N ILE A 191 -2.50 8.13 -2.76
CA ILE A 191 -2.49 8.42 -1.32
C ILE A 191 -1.81 7.27 -0.57
N HIS A 192 -0.92 7.60 0.37
CA HIS A 192 -0.20 6.62 1.18
C HIS A 192 0.19 7.19 2.55
N ALA A 193 0.48 6.31 3.51
CA ALA A 193 1.24 6.67 4.70
C ALA A 193 2.74 6.41 4.47
N SER A 194 3.59 7.37 4.81
CA SER A 194 5.06 7.21 4.70
C SER A 194 5.83 7.95 5.78
N GLY A 195 6.79 7.25 6.39
CA GLY A 195 7.91 7.86 7.10
C GLY A 195 8.85 8.59 6.13
N GLY A 196 9.80 9.34 6.67
CA GLY A 196 10.61 10.29 5.90
C GLY A 196 9.93 11.66 5.81
N LYS A 197 10.19 12.43 4.74
CA LYS A 197 9.76 13.84 4.63
C LYS A 197 8.24 14.09 4.79
N LEU A 198 7.40 13.11 4.46
CA LEU A 198 5.94 13.21 4.64
C LEU A 198 5.50 12.99 6.09
N ASN A 199 6.18 12.08 6.80
CA ASN A 199 5.92 11.63 8.17
C ASN A 199 4.44 11.37 8.54
N GLY A 200 3.62 10.95 7.57
CA GLY A 200 2.18 10.85 7.71
C GLY A 200 1.46 10.33 6.48
N VAL A 201 0.14 10.46 6.48
CA VAL A 201 -0.75 10.21 5.34
C VAL A 201 -0.79 11.43 4.43
N GLY A 202 -0.56 11.23 3.14
CA GLY A 202 -0.64 12.29 2.12
C GLY A 202 -0.66 11.76 0.70
N ILE A 203 -0.81 12.66 -0.28
CA ILE A 203 -0.85 12.34 -1.71
C ILE A 203 0.52 12.60 -2.34
N ALA A 204 0.99 11.67 -3.16
CA ALA A 204 2.21 11.77 -3.94
C ALA A 204 1.95 11.48 -5.43
N THR A 205 2.66 12.20 -6.31
CA THR A 205 2.69 11.92 -7.75
C THR A 205 3.72 10.84 -8.07
N LEU A 206 3.46 10.00 -9.08
CA LEU A 206 4.36 8.95 -9.59
C LEU A 206 5.60 9.54 -10.31
N SER A 207 6.46 10.20 -9.53
CA SER A 207 7.73 10.76 -9.99
C SER A 207 8.77 9.68 -10.29
N ASN A 208 9.90 10.04 -10.90
CA ASN A 208 10.94 9.09 -11.28
C ASN A 208 11.51 8.29 -10.08
N TYR A 209 11.54 8.89 -8.88
CA TYR A 209 11.87 8.22 -7.61
C TYR A 209 10.98 6.99 -7.35
N TYR A 210 9.67 7.14 -7.57
CA TYR A 210 8.67 6.10 -7.39
C TYR A 210 8.62 5.14 -8.59
N LYS A 211 8.75 5.62 -9.84
CA LYS A 211 8.82 4.77 -11.04
C LYS A 211 9.95 3.74 -10.95
N GLY A 212 11.13 4.15 -10.47
CA GLY A 212 12.24 3.23 -10.23
C GLY A 212 11.87 2.08 -9.28
N ARG A 213 11.10 2.37 -8.23
CA ARG A 213 10.64 1.40 -7.20
C ARG A 213 9.37 0.62 -7.56
N LEU A 214 8.62 1.03 -8.58
CA LEU A 214 7.33 0.45 -8.94
C LEU A 214 7.43 -1.07 -9.19
N MET A 215 6.49 -1.83 -8.62
CA MET A 215 6.36 -3.29 -8.76
C MET A 215 5.07 -3.71 -9.49
N GLY A 216 4.04 -2.85 -9.50
CA GLY A 216 2.79 -3.09 -10.21
C GLY A 216 1.57 -2.50 -9.48
N PHE A 217 0.38 -2.90 -9.94
CA PHE A 217 -0.90 -2.46 -9.43
C PHE A 217 -1.81 -3.66 -9.13
N ARG A 218 -2.76 -3.47 -8.20
CA ARG A 218 -3.71 -4.50 -7.77
C ARG A 218 -5.13 -3.96 -7.66
N ARG A 219 -6.09 -4.67 -8.26
CA ARG A 219 -7.52 -4.35 -8.21
C ARG A 219 -8.25 -5.37 -7.34
N VAL A 220 -9.04 -4.89 -6.39
CA VAL A 220 -9.74 -5.72 -5.39
C VAL A 220 -11.12 -5.18 -5.10
N GLY A 221 -12.17 -5.99 -5.31
CA GLY A 221 -13.52 -5.84 -4.72
C GLY A 221 -14.37 -4.60 -5.07
N LEU A 222 -13.79 -3.56 -5.68
CA LEU A 222 -14.47 -2.32 -6.02
C LEU A 222 -15.41 -2.48 -7.22
N LYS A 223 -16.50 -1.70 -7.22
CA LYS A 223 -17.48 -1.55 -8.29
C LYS A 223 -17.47 -0.15 -8.88
#